data_AF-A0A259DAQ7-F1
#
_entry.id   AF-A0A259DAQ7-F1
#
_cell.length_a   1.000
_cell.length_b   1.000
_cell.length_c   1.000
_cell.angle_alpha   90.00
_cell.angle_beta   90.00
_cell.angle_gamma   90.00
#
_symmetry.space_group_name_H-M   'P 1'
#
loop_
_entity.id
_entity.type
_entity.pdbx_description
1 polymer ?
#
loop_
_entity_poly.entity_id
_entity_poly.type
_entity_poly.pdbx_seq_one_letter_code
_entity_poly.pdbx_strand_id
1 'polypeptide(L)'
;LRYRAKLLAASSLENFYMSLFKGEGVDVPPLFISQLAQIFIHHILGQDCHPLDARMGEIFFRTQKITVLEDGVVMGADDEVVTRNAQAGETGNILDLLKSKSMSMRSIDLDVLHEENADLYWEKSEDHDFAVQLNFGQPPINHFCRVLEKWIQHFLGAQVRITPMQQITDPKWSWHVGLDAAASDILNKLYKKEPVDADELERVICLFRLDFIDEAAVTQSQAGKPVYMAIAMNDEKQLKLKPQNLLFNLPLAKAS
;
A
#
# COMPACT_ATOMS: atom_id res chain seq x y z
N LEU A 1 10.21 -2.97 -27.20
CA LEU A 1 9.95 -4.30 -27.81
C LEU A 1 9.88 -5.45 -26.78
N ARG A 2 10.74 -5.50 -25.76
CA ARG A 2 10.74 -6.58 -24.74
C ARG A 2 9.42 -6.73 -23.95
N TYR A 3 8.82 -5.63 -23.48
CA TYR A 3 7.52 -5.66 -22.77
C TYR A 3 6.42 -6.33 -23.60
N ARG A 4 6.24 -5.89 -24.86
CA ARG A 4 5.30 -6.49 -25.81
C ARG A 4 5.59 -7.98 -26.06
N ALA A 5 6.86 -8.35 -26.20
CA ALA A 5 7.23 -9.75 -26.41
C ALA A 5 6.87 -10.63 -25.20
N LYS A 6 7.17 -10.16 -23.97
CA LYS A 6 6.78 -10.84 -22.73
C LYS A 6 5.25 -10.94 -22.59
N LEU A 7 4.52 -9.87 -22.94
CA LEU A 7 3.06 -9.86 -22.90
C LEU A 7 2.46 -10.89 -23.86
N LEU A 8 2.95 -10.94 -25.11
CA LEU A 8 2.48 -11.90 -26.11
C LEU A 8 2.86 -13.35 -25.80
N ALA A 9 3.90 -13.57 -24.99
CA ALA A 9 4.34 -14.90 -24.59
C ALA A 9 3.60 -15.45 -23.36
N ALA A 10 2.94 -14.59 -22.59
CA ALA A 10 2.22 -15.00 -21.39
C ALA A 10 0.86 -15.63 -21.75
N SER A 11 0.47 -16.67 -21.01
CA SER A 11 -0.82 -17.34 -21.19
C SER A 11 -2.00 -16.59 -20.56
N SER A 12 -1.71 -15.62 -19.67
CA SER A 12 -2.70 -14.72 -19.08
C SER A 12 -2.03 -13.42 -18.64
N LEU A 13 -2.84 -12.41 -18.29
CA LEU A 13 -2.32 -11.15 -17.77
C LEU A 13 -1.66 -11.35 -16.40
N GLU A 14 -2.20 -12.25 -15.56
CA GLU A 14 -1.62 -12.60 -14.26
C GLU A 14 -0.24 -13.22 -14.43
N ASN A 15 -0.11 -14.19 -15.35
CA ASN A 15 1.17 -14.81 -15.65
C ASN A 15 2.17 -13.79 -16.21
N PHE A 16 1.69 -12.85 -17.02
CA PHE A 16 2.51 -11.74 -17.49
C PHE A 16 3.00 -10.89 -16.31
N TYR A 17 2.10 -10.41 -15.45
CA TYR A 17 2.42 -9.60 -14.28
C TYR A 17 3.42 -10.30 -13.35
N MET A 18 3.15 -11.56 -13.00
CA MET A 18 4.05 -12.39 -12.18
C MET A 18 5.42 -12.57 -12.83
N SER A 19 5.50 -12.68 -14.16
CA SER A 19 6.77 -12.81 -14.87
C SER A 19 7.64 -11.55 -14.83
N LEU A 20 7.06 -10.37 -14.54
CA LEU A 20 7.81 -9.12 -14.47
C LEU A 20 8.79 -9.07 -13.29
N PHE A 21 8.53 -9.88 -12.26
CA PHE A 21 9.31 -9.93 -11.03
C PHE A 21 10.21 -11.18 -10.92
N LYS A 22 10.21 -12.04 -11.94
CA LYS A 22 11.08 -13.23 -12.00
C LYS A 22 12.42 -12.86 -12.65
N GLY A 23 13.53 -13.24 -12.02
CA GLY A 23 14.89 -13.04 -12.52
C GLY A 23 15.65 -11.89 -11.84
N GLU A 24 16.76 -11.45 -12.44
CA GLU A 24 17.59 -10.36 -11.91
C GLU A 24 16.96 -9.00 -12.23
N GLY A 25 16.09 -8.56 -11.34
CA GLY A 25 15.51 -7.22 -11.37
C GLY A 25 14.33 -7.06 -12.33
N VAL A 26 13.70 -5.89 -12.23
CA VAL A 26 12.49 -5.54 -12.98
C VAL A 26 12.87 -4.66 -14.18
N ASP A 27 12.94 -5.26 -15.37
CA ASP A 27 13.30 -4.58 -16.64
C ASP A 27 12.09 -3.90 -17.32
N VAL A 28 11.21 -3.29 -16.53
CA VAL A 28 9.99 -2.61 -17.01
C VAL A 28 9.80 -1.30 -16.23
N PRO A 29 9.47 -0.17 -16.90
CA PRO A 29 9.14 1.07 -16.24
C PRO A 29 8.05 0.90 -15.16
N PRO A 30 8.21 1.48 -13.96
CA PRO A 30 7.25 1.34 -12.86
C PRO A 30 5.81 1.68 -13.23
N LEU A 31 5.60 2.64 -14.13
CA LEU A 31 4.26 3.04 -14.61
C LEU A 31 3.46 1.86 -15.17
N PHE A 32 4.08 0.97 -15.95
CA PHE A 32 3.36 -0.18 -16.51
C PHE A 32 2.96 -1.18 -15.44
N ILE A 33 3.75 -1.30 -14.37
CA ILE A 33 3.43 -2.17 -13.23
C ILE A 33 2.23 -1.59 -12.47
N SER A 34 2.24 -0.28 -12.22
CA SER A 34 1.10 0.43 -11.61
C SER A 34 -0.17 0.27 -12.45
N GLN A 35 -0.10 0.45 -13.77
CA GLN A 35 -1.26 0.28 -14.65
C GLN A 35 -1.83 -1.15 -14.63
N LEU A 36 -0.96 -2.17 -14.60
CA LEU A 36 -1.42 -3.55 -14.45
C LEU A 36 -2.07 -3.77 -13.08
N ALA A 37 -1.45 -3.27 -12.00
CA ALA A 37 -2.01 -3.35 -10.66
C ALA A 37 -3.39 -2.67 -10.59
N GLN A 38 -3.57 -1.51 -11.22
CA GLN A 38 -4.87 -0.84 -11.34
C GLN A 38 -5.92 -1.73 -12.03
N ILE A 39 -5.58 -2.31 -13.18
CA ILE A 39 -6.48 -3.23 -13.91
C ILE A 39 -6.91 -4.40 -13.02
N PHE A 40 -5.96 -5.02 -12.31
CA PHE A 40 -6.27 -6.12 -11.41
C PHE A 40 -7.11 -5.67 -10.22
N ILE A 41 -6.80 -4.54 -9.59
CA ILE A 41 -7.59 -4.05 -8.46
C ILE A 41 -9.03 -3.78 -8.87
N HIS A 42 -9.27 -3.11 -10.00
CA HIS A 42 -10.64 -2.91 -10.51
C HIS A 42 -11.34 -4.25 -10.80
N HIS A 43 -10.64 -5.22 -11.40
CA HIS A 43 -11.19 -6.54 -11.65
C HIS A 43 -11.54 -7.29 -10.36
N ILE A 44 -10.63 -7.28 -9.39
CA ILE A 44 -10.73 -8.01 -8.12
C ILE A 44 -11.83 -7.43 -7.22
N LEU A 45 -11.94 -6.09 -7.18
CA LEU A 45 -12.94 -5.42 -6.36
C LEU A 45 -14.35 -5.53 -6.97
N GLY A 46 -14.45 -5.51 -8.30
CA GLY A 46 -15.72 -5.57 -9.01
C GLY A 46 -16.51 -4.26 -8.94
N GLN A 47 -17.66 -4.23 -9.62
CA GLN A 47 -18.46 -3.00 -9.80
C GLN A 47 -19.18 -2.55 -8.52
N ASP A 48 -19.57 -3.49 -7.66
CA ASP A 48 -20.36 -3.21 -6.45
C ASP A 48 -19.49 -3.14 -5.19
N CYS A 49 -18.20 -2.80 -5.33
CA CYS A 49 -17.30 -2.74 -4.19
C CYS A 49 -17.63 -1.57 -3.25
N HIS A 50 -17.28 -1.73 -1.98
CA HIS A 50 -17.43 -0.64 -1.00
C HIS A 50 -16.53 0.54 -1.40
N PRO A 51 -16.97 1.81 -1.28
CA PRO A 51 -16.15 2.95 -1.72
C PRO A 51 -14.78 3.04 -1.02
N LEU A 52 -14.72 2.71 0.27
CA LEU A 52 -13.44 2.60 0.98
C LEU A 52 -12.54 1.46 0.45
N ASP A 53 -13.09 0.33 -0.03
CA ASP A 53 -12.27 -0.70 -0.68
C ASP A 53 -11.64 -0.14 -1.97
N ALA A 54 -12.40 0.60 -2.76
CA ALA A 54 -11.91 1.24 -3.98
C ALA A 54 -10.81 2.26 -3.68
N ARG A 55 -11.04 3.19 -2.74
CA ARG A 55 -10.04 4.19 -2.33
C ARG A 55 -8.77 3.55 -1.79
N MET A 56 -8.87 2.50 -0.97
CA MET A 56 -7.70 1.78 -0.45
C MET A 56 -7.01 0.93 -1.53
N GLY A 57 -7.75 0.50 -2.56
CA GLY A 57 -7.22 -0.16 -3.74
C GLY A 57 -6.27 0.73 -4.55
N GLU A 58 -6.48 2.05 -4.56
CA GLU A 58 -5.58 2.99 -5.25
C GLU A 58 -4.14 2.95 -4.73
N ILE A 59 -3.92 2.59 -3.46
CA ILE A 59 -2.57 2.48 -2.86
C ILE A 59 -1.71 1.43 -3.58
N PHE A 60 -2.32 0.46 -4.27
CA PHE A 60 -1.60 -0.57 -5.03
C PHE A 60 -0.92 -0.03 -6.28
N PHE A 61 -1.40 1.09 -6.82
CA PHE A 61 -0.92 1.63 -8.10
C PHE A 61 -0.57 3.12 -8.06
N ARG A 62 -1.02 3.85 -7.03
CA ARG A 62 -0.72 5.27 -6.80
C ARG A 62 0.10 5.45 -5.53
N THR A 63 1.20 6.19 -5.64
CA THR A 63 2.02 6.57 -4.48
C THR A 63 1.22 7.50 -3.57
N GLN A 64 1.25 7.25 -2.26
CA GLN A 64 0.58 8.12 -1.29
C GLN A 64 1.60 9.05 -0.63
N LYS A 65 1.32 10.35 -0.59
CA LYS A 65 1.98 11.29 0.30
C LYS A 65 1.47 11.10 1.71
N ILE A 66 2.40 10.97 2.65
CA ILE A 66 2.12 10.76 4.07
C ILE A 66 2.35 12.06 4.84
N THR A 67 1.33 12.45 5.60
CA THR A 67 1.37 13.58 6.53
C THR A 67 1.05 13.08 7.92
N VAL A 68 1.92 13.38 8.89
CA VAL A 68 1.70 13.10 10.31
C VAL A 68 1.28 14.41 10.97
N LEU A 69 0.08 14.42 11.55
CA LEU A 69 -0.48 15.58 12.27
C LEU A 69 0.01 15.60 13.73
N GLU A 70 -0.20 16.73 14.43
CA GLU A 70 0.34 16.98 15.78
C GLU A 70 -0.12 15.98 16.85
N ASP A 71 -1.25 15.30 16.63
CA ASP A 71 -1.83 14.28 17.50
C ASP A 71 -1.41 12.84 17.12
N GLY A 72 -0.50 12.68 16.17
CA GLY A 72 -0.03 11.38 15.68
C GLY A 72 -0.96 10.74 14.64
N VAL A 73 -1.97 11.46 14.16
CA VAL A 73 -2.80 11.02 13.04
C VAL A 73 -1.96 10.98 11.77
N VAL A 74 -1.96 9.82 11.11
CA VAL A 74 -1.22 9.56 9.87
C VAL A 74 -2.21 9.55 8.71
N MET A 75 -2.11 10.58 7.87
CA MET A 75 -2.94 10.77 6.68
C MET A 75 -2.17 10.34 5.44
N GLY A 76 -2.83 9.59 4.56
CA GLY A 76 -2.36 9.27 3.21
C GLY A 76 -3.23 9.93 2.15
N ALA A 77 -2.60 10.58 1.18
CA ALA A 77 -3.25 11.23 0.04
C ALA A 77 -2.48 10.95 -1.25
N ASP A 78 -3.09 11.10 -2.43
CA ASP A 78 -2.36 10.90 -3.69
C ASP A 78 -1.20 11.89 -3.85
N ASP A 79 0.01 11.37 -4.09
CA ASP A 79 1.23 12.18 -4.17
C ASP A 79 1.24 13.12 -5.39
N GLU A 80 0.65 12.71 -6.52
CA GLU A 80 0.58 13.56 -7.72
C GLU A 80 -0.40 14.72 -7.53
N VAL A 81 -1.57 14.46 -6.93
CA VAL A 81 -2.57 15.49 -6.62
C VAL A 81 -2.01 16.49 -5.60
N VAL A 82 -1.39 16.00 -4.52
CA VAL A 82 -0.76 16.86 -3.51
C VAL A 82 0.32 17.75 -4.15
N THR A 83 1.19 17.17 -4.96
CA THR A 83 2.27 17.91 -5.64
C THR A 83 1.71 18.95 -6.61
N ARG A 84 0.70 18.59 -7.41
CA ARG A 84 0.04 19.51 -8.34
C ARG A 84 -0.58 20.69 -7.62
N ASN A 85 -1.29 20.45 -6.52
CA ASN A 85 -1.95 21.50 -5.73
C ASN A 85 -0.95 22.46 -5.08
N ALA A 86 0.19 21.94 -4.59
CA ALA A 86 1.27 22.76 -4.07
C ALA A 86 1.84 23.70 -5.16
N GLN A 87 2.11 23.19 -6.37
CA GLN A 87 2.63 23.97 -7.50
C GLN A 87 1.62 25.02 -8.01
N ALA A 88 0.34 24.68 -8.04
CA ALA A 88 -0.72 25.63 -8.40
C ALA A 88 -0.76 26.82 -7.42
N GLY A 89 -0.51 26.57 -6.13
CA GLY A 89 -0.40 27.62 -5.11
C GLY A 89 0.79 28.57 -5.30
N GLU A 90 1.91 28.08 -5.84
CA GLU A 90 3.13 28.88 -6.08
C GLU A 90 3.01 29.81 -7.30
N THR A 91 2.15 29.47 -8.26
CA THR A 91 1.90 30.29 -9.47
C THR A 91 0.76 31.30 -9.32
N GLY A 92 0.16 31.39 -8.12
CA GLY A 92 -0.94 32.30 -7.79
C GLY A 92 -0.51 33.77 -7.73
N ASN A 93 -0.78 34.49 -8.82
CA ASN A 93 -0.96 35.94 -8.98
C ASN A 93 -0.12 36.86 -8.06
N ILE A 94 0.77 37.67 -8.65
CA ILE A 94 1.61 38.69 -7.97
C ILE A 94 0.81 39.61 -7.02
N LEU A 95 -0.50 39.78 -7.27
CA LEU A 95 -1.40 40.55 -6.41
C LEU A 95 -1.73 39.86 -5.05
N ASP A 96 -1.66 38.54 -4.98
CA ASP A 96 -1.88 37.73 -3.77
C ASP A 96 -0.63 37.72 -2.86
N LEU A 97 0.58 37.76 -3.46
CA LEU A 97 1.86 37.89 -2.75
C LEU A 97 1.99 39.23 -1.99
N LEU A 98 1.31 40.29 -2.45
CA LEU A 98 1.29 41.59 -1.77
C LEU A 98 0.30 41.63 -0.58
N LYS A 99 -0.64 40.69 -0.51
CA LYS A 99 -1.59 40.57 0.61
C LYS A 99 -1.13 39.58 1.67
N SER A 100 -0.28 38.61 1.33
CA SER A 100 0.21 37.59 2.26
C SER A 100 1.48 38.04 3.01
N LYS A 101 1.34 38.99 3.94
CA LYS A 101 2.38 39.29 4.96
C LYS A 101 2.25 38.41 6.21
N SER A 102 1.70 37.21 6.04
CA SER A 102 1.64 36.15 7.04
C SER A 102 1.95 34.85 6.32
N MET A 103 3.19 34.38 6.47
CA MET A 103 3.60 33.05 6.05
C MET A 103 2.93 32.02 6.96
N SER A 104 1.70 31.64 6.64
CA SER A 104 1.14 30.35 7.03
C SER A 104 1.05 29.52 5.76
N MET A 105 1.73 28.38 5.72
CA MET A 105 1.54 27.37 4.69
C MET A 105 0.03 27.16 4.52
N ARG A 106 -0.52 27.49 3.34
CA ARG A 106 -1.91 27.16 3.03
C ARG A 106 -1.99 25.63 3.04
N SER A 107 -2.76 25.07 3.98
CA SER A 107 -3.06 23.65 4.03
C SER A 107 -3.72 23.26 2.71
N ILE A 108 -3.23 22.19 2.10
CA ILE A 108 -3.92 21.57 0.96
C ILE A 108 -5.22 21.01 1.55
N ASP A 109 -6.36 21.59 1.18
CA ASP A 109 -7.68 21.16 1.62
C ASP A 109 -8.05 19.92 0.81
N LEU A 110 -7.61 18.75 1.28
CA LEU A 110 -8.04 17.47 0.75
C LEU A 110 -9.21 16.97 1.58
N ASP A 111 -10.27 16.54 0.90
CA ASP A 111 -11.39 15.91 1.58
C ASP A 111 -10.94 14.60 2.23
N VAL A 112 -11.32 14.38 3.49
CA VAL A 112 -11.01 13.14 4.20
C VAL A 112 -12.16 12.15 4.02
N LEU A 113 -11.85 10.98 3.45
CA LEU A 113 -12.81 9.90 3.29
C LEU A 113 -12.87 9.03 4.55
N HIS A 114 -14.07 8.86 5.08
CA HIS A 114 -14.41 8.02 6.22
C HIS A 114 -15.69 7.24 5.93
N GLU A 115 -16.12 6.36 6.85
CA GLU A 115 -17.24 5.44 6.61
C GLU A 115 -18.56 6.19 6.31
N GLU A 116 -18.86 7.25 7.07
CA GLU A 116 -20.11 8.01 6.94
C GLU A 116 -20.24 8.82 5.63
N ASN A 117 -19.13 9.13 4.95
CA ASN A 117 -19.12 9.90 3.70
C ASN A 117 -18.55 9.11 2.51
N ALA A 118 -18.39 7.79 2.67
CA ALA A 118 -17.69 6.93 1.72
C ALA A 118 -18.28 7.03 0.30
N ASP A 119 -19.61 7.17 0.17
CA ASP A 119 -20.31 7.24 -1.11
C ASP A 119 -19.85 8.41 -2.00
N LEU A 120 -19.33 9.50 -1.40
CA LEU A 120 -18.78 10.64 -2.14
C LEU A 120 -17.58 10.25 -3.03
N TYR A 121 -16.91 9.14 -2.73
CA TYR A 121 -15.82 8.62 -3.54
C TYR A 121 -16.23 8.45 -5.01
N TRP A 122 -17.44 7.94 -5.28
CA TRP A 122 -17.86 7.65 -6.65
C TRP A 122 -18.07 8.90 -7.50
N GLU A 123 -18.46 10.01 -6.87
CA GLU A 123 -18.64 11.30 -7.55
C GLU A 123 -17.31 11.90 -8.02
N LYS A 124 -16.19 11.53 -7.37
CA LYS A 124 -14.85 12.10 -7.59
C LYS A 124 -13.76 11.05 -7.84
N SER A 125 -14.14 9.85 -8.25
CA SER A 125 -13.21 8.70 -8.34
C SER A 125 -12.03 8.92 -9.30
N GLU A 126 -12.16 9.82 -10.27
CA GLU A 126 -11.11 10.19 -11.22
C GLU A 126 -10.22 11.36 -10.75
N ASP A 127 -10.64 12.09 -9.70
CA ASP A 127 -9.91 13.25 -9.18
C ASP A 127 -8.78 12.84 -8.23
N HIS A 128 -8.93 11.69 -7.56
CA HIS A 128 -7.99 11.12 -6.58
C HIS A 128 -7.63 12.10 -5.43
N ASP A 129 -8.55 12.99 -5.07
CA ASP A 129 -8.36 14.08 -4.11
C ASP A 129 -8.75 13.71 -2.66
N PHE A 130 -9.26 12.49 -2.43
CA PHE A 130 -9.57 12.01 -1.10
C PHE A 130 -8.32 11.55 -0.32
N ALA A 131 -8.12 12.12 0.86
CA ALA A 131 -7.21 11.62 1.88
C ALA A 131 -7.87 10.54 2.76
N VAL A 132 -7.08 9.64 3.33
CA VAL A 132 -7.54 8.59 4.24
C VAL A 132 -6.62 8.48 5.46
N GLN A 133 -7.20 8.13 6.61
CA GLN A 133 -6.44 7.87 7.82
C GLN A 133 -5.92 6.43 7.85
N LEU A 134 -4.61 6.25 8.00
CA LEU A 134 -3.92 4.95 7.91
C LEU A 134 -3.54 4.35 9.27
N ASN A 135 -3.86 5.05 10.38
CA ASN A 135 -3.55 4.56 11.72
C ASN A 135 -4.29 3.24 12.04
N PHE A 136 -3.71 2.46 12.94
CA PHE A 136 -4.41 1.37 13.61
C PHE A 136 -5.72 1.84 14.25
N GLY A 137 -6.77 1.02 14.15
CA GLY A 137 -8.08 1.29 14.75
C GLY A 137 -9.03 2.13 13.89
N GLN A 138 -8.58 2.64 12.73
CA GLN A 138 -9.41 3.45 11.84
C GLN A 138 -10.07 2.60 10.74
N PRO A 139 -11.32 2.87 10.34
CA PRO A 139 -12.01 2.04 9.35
C PRO A 139 -11.24 1.81 8.04
N PRO A 140 -10.59 2.81 7.40
CA PRO A 140 -9.90 2.61 6.13
C PRO A 140 -8.81 1.53 6.18
N ILE A 141 -8.10 1.37 7.31
CA ILE A 141 -7.05 0.35 7.42
C ILE A 141 -7.61 -1.08 7.40
N ASN A 142 -8.84 -1.28 7.87
CA ASN A 142 -9.53 -2.58 7.79
C ASN A 142 -9.95 -2.88 6.35
N HIS A 143 -10.44 -1.89 5.61
CA HIS A 143 -10.72 -2.02 4.18
C HIS A 143 -9.46 -2.38 3.39
N PHE A 144 -8.33 -1.72 3.69
CA PHE A 144 -7.05 -2.06 3.08
C PHE A 144 -6.64 -3.52 3.32
N CYS A 145 -6.84 -4.04 4.53
CA CYS A 145 -6.61 -5.45 4.83
C CYS A 145 -7.47 -6.37 3.94
N ARG A 146 -8.75 -6.04 3.73
CA ARG A 146 -9.64 -6.80 2.83
C ARG A 146 -9.17 -6.75 1.37
N VAL A 147 -8.68 -5.60 0.89
CA VAL A 147 -8.12 -5.51 -0.47
C VAL A 147 -6.86 -6.37 -0.62
N LEU A 148 -5.95 -6.35 0.37
CA LEU A 148 -4.76 -7.22 0.38
C LEU A 148 -5.12 -8.71 0.39
N GLU A 149 -6.13 -9.12 1.16
CA GLU A 149 -6.63 -10.50 1.15
C GLU A 149 -7.16 -10.91 -0.22
N LYS A 150 -8.00 -10.06 -0.84
CA LYS A 150 -8.54 -10.30 -2.18
C LYS A 150 -7.42 -10.40 -3.22
N TRP A 151 -6.38 -9.57 -3.10
CA TRP A 151 -5.19 -9.64 -3.95
C TRP A 151 -4.45 -10.98 -3.83
N ILE A 152 -4.20 -11.44 -2.61
CA ILE A 152 -3.55 -12.74 -2.35
C ILE A 152 -4.41 -13.87 -2.88
N GLN A 153 -5.72 -13.85 -2.61
CA GLN A 153 -6.66 -14.87 -3.10
C GLN A 153 -6.68 -14.94 -4.63
N HIS A 154 -6.68 -13.80 -5.33
CA HIS A 154 -6.72 -13.75 -6.79
C HIS A 154 -5.48 -14.39 -7.43
N PHE A 155 -4.29 -14.01 -6.97
CA PHE A 155 -3.04 -14.44 -7.61
C PHE A 155 -2.54 -15.80 -7.13
N LEU A 156 -2.78 -16.14 -5.86
CA LEU A 156 -2.20 -17.31 -5.21
C LEU A 156 -3.24 -18.38 -4.87
N GLY A 157 -4.53 -18.06 -4.96
CA GLY A 157 -5.62 -18.96 -4.52
C GLY A 157 -5.68 -19.18 -3.01
N ALA A 158 -4.82 -18.51 -2.24
CA ALA A 158 -4.66 -18.72 -0.81
C ALA A 158 -5.61 -17.82 0.00
N GLN A 159 -6.45 -18.45 0.83
CA GLN A 159 -7.33 -17.75 1.74
C GLN A 159 -6.59 -17.35 3.01
N VAL A 160 -6.57 -16.06 3.31
CA VAL A 160 -5.87 -15.50 4.46
C VAL A 160 -6.75 -14.48 5.20
N ARG A 161 -6.40 -14.21 6.46
CA ARG A 161 -6.98 -13.17 7.28
C ARG A 161 -5.89 -12.21 7.71
N ILE A 162 -6.01 -10.95 7.33
CA ILE A 162 -5.13 -9.85 7.69
C ILE A 162 -5.83 -8.98 8.74
N THR A 163 -5.17 -8.76 9.86
CA THR A 163 -5.67 -7.93 10.96
C THR A 163 -4.64 -6.85 11.28
N PRO A 164 -5.03 -5.56 11.35
CA PRO A 164 -4.11 -4.49 11.75
C PRO A 164 -3.71 -4.67 13.22
N MET A 165 -2.53 -4.17 13.59
CA MET A 165 -1.96 -4.30 14.93
C MET A 165 -1.33 -3.00 15.39
N GLN A 166 -1.37 -2.76 16.69
CA GLN A 166 -0.64 -1.65 17.32
C GLN A 166 0.84 -1.98 17.53
N GLN A 167 1.15 -3.22 17.89
CA GLN A 167 2.51 -3.69 18.15
C GLN A 167 2.63 -5.18 17.86
N ILE A 168 3.85 -5.64 17.59
CA ILE A 168 4.18 -7.07 17.47
C ILE A 168 4.80 -7.52 18.79
N THR A 169 4.22 -8.54 19.41
CA THR A 169 4.76 -9.18 20.61
C THR A 169 4.73 -10.68 20.41
N ASP A 170 5.76 -11.19 19.72
CA ASP A 170 5.93 -12.63 19.49
C ASP A 170 7.39 -13.05 19.67
N PRO A 171 7.73 -13.75 20.76
CA PRO A 171 9.08 -14.25 20.98
C PRO A 171 9.49 -15.36 19.99
N LYS A 172 8.54 -15.91 19.22
CA LYS A 172 8.74 -16.94 18.21
C LYS A 172 8.53 -16.41 16.78
N TRP A 173 8.68 -15.10 16.58
CA TRP A 173 8.58 -14.47 15.27
C TRP A 173 9.46 -15.19 14.25
N SER A 174 8.83 -15.80 13.26
CA SER A 174 9.50 -16.67 12.30
C SER A 174 9.36 -16.26 10.84
N TRP A 175 8.45 -15.33 10.52
CA TRP A 175 8.26 -14.83 9.16
C TRP A 175 7.72 -13.40 9.13
N HIS A 176 8.10 -12.62 8.11
CA HIS A 176 7.55 -11.29 7.88
C HIS A 176 7.53 -10.90 6.40
N VAL A 177 6.72 -9.90 6.07
CA VAL A 177 6.65 -9.27 4.75
C VAL A 177 6.49 -7.76 4.89
N GLY A 178 7.48 -6.99 4.45
CA GLY A 178 7.29 -5.54 4.26
C GLY A 178 6.46 -5.28 3.00
N LEU A 179 5.47 -4.40 3.08
CA LEU A 179 4.60 -4.08 1.95
C LEU A 179 5.14 -2.94 1.08
N ASP A 180 6.22 -2.30 1.49
CA ASP A 180 7.00 -1.31 0.74
C ASP A 180 8.51 -1.51 1.02
N ALA A 181 9.36 -0.64 0.46
CA ALA A 181 10.81 -0.74 0.64
C ALA A 181 11.24 -0.47 2.10
N ALA A 182 10.76 0.62 2.69
CA ALA A 182 11.14 1.03 4.04
C ALA A 182 10.66 0.00 5.07
N ALA A 183 9.42 -0.47 4.96
CA ALA A 183 8.91 -1.53 5.83
C ALA A 183 9.71 -2.84 5.70
N SER A 184 10.15 -3.18 4.49
CA SER A 184 10.98 -4.38 4.27
C SER A 184 12.31 -4.25 4.99
N ASP A 185 12.97 -3.09 4.89
CA ASP A 185 14.27 -2.84 5.52
C ASP A 185 14.16 -2.87 7.05
N ILE A 186 13.15 -2.18 7.61
CA ILE A 186 12.89 -2.15 9.06
C ILE A 186 12.61 -3.56 9.59
N LEU A 187 11.68 -4.31 8.98
CA LEU A 187 11.35 -5.66 9.44
C LEU A 187 12.52 -6.63 9.30
N ASN A 188 13.35 -6.49 8.26
CA ASN A 188 14.56 -7.29 8.10
C ASN A 188 15.57 -7.05 9.22
N LYS A 189 15.81 -5.79 9.61
CA LYS A 189 16.70 -5.45 10.73
C LYS A 189 16.17 -6.04 12.04
N LEU A 190 14.88 -5.84 12.33
CA LEU A 190 14.22 -6.38 13.53
C LEU A 190 14.32 -7.91 13.59
N TYR A 191 14.06 -8.59 12.48
CA TYR A 191 14.17 -10.05 12.37
C TYR A 191 15.60 -10.55 12.63
N LYS A 192 16.61 -9.85 12.09
CA LYS A 192 18.04 -10.15 12.32
C LYS A 192 18.55 -9.72 13.69
N LYS A 193 17.71 -9.08 14.52
CA LYS A 193 18.08 -8.47 15.81
C LYS A 193 19.16 -7.39 15.67
N GLU A 194 19.17 -6.72 14.52
CA GLU A 194 19.97 -5.52 14.30
C GLU A 194 19.29 -4.33 14.98
N PRO A 195 20.06 -3.33 15.46
CA PRO A 195 19.47 -2.12 16.02
C PRO A 195 18.69 -1.36 14.95
N VAL A 196 17.52 -0.87 15.33
CA VAL A 196 16.69 0.07 14.55
C VAL A 196 16.55 1.31 15.42
N ASP A 197 16.90 2.47 14.88
CA ASP A 197 16.78 3.72 15.62
C ASP A 197 15.32 4.21 15.70
N ALA A 198 15.09 5.22 16.53
CA ALA A 198 13.75 5.77 16.74
C ALA A 198 13.18 6.38 15.45
N ASP A 199 14.02 7.08 14.68
CA ASP A 199 13.63 7.74 13.43
C ASP A 199 13.16 6.72 12.37
N GLU A 200 13.79 5.55 12.31
CA GLU A 200 13.35 4.43 11.45
C GLU A 200 12.03 3.83 11.93
N LEU A 201 11.84 3.66 13.24
CA LEU A 201 10.58 3.15 13.80
C LEU A 201 9.41 4.12 13.59
N GLU A 202 9.66 5.43 13.67
CA GLU A 202 8.66 6.47 13.40
C GLU A 202 8.15 6.47 11.95
N ARG A 203 8.87 5.86 11.03
CA ARG A 203 8.41 5.69 9.63
C ARG A 203 7.32 4.63 9.49
N VAL A 204 7.17 3.73 10.46
CA VAL A 204 6.16 2.67 10.41
C VAL A 204 4.77 3.30 10.55
N ILE A 205 3.94 3.11 9.54
CA ILE A 205 2.58 3.67 9.50
C ILE A 205 1.60 2.71 10.20
N CYS A 206 1.67 1.42 9.85
CA CYS A 206 0.79 0.40 10.41
C CYS A 206 1.44 -0.98 10.35
N LEU A 207 1.17 -1.79 11.37
CA LEU A 207 1.57 -3.19 11.45
C LEU A 207 0.36 -4.08 11.19
N PHE A 208 0.60 -5.28 10.68
CA PHE A 208 -0.45 -6.27 10.44
C PHE A 208 0.01 -7.66 10.82
N ARG A 209 -0.97 -8.51 11.11
CA ARG A 209 -0.81 -9.95 11.20
C ARG A 209 -1.64 -10.61 10.11
N LEU A 210 -1.01 -11.49 9.35
CA LEU A 210 -1.64 -12.37 8.39
C LEU A 210 -1.65 -13.79 8.95
N ASP A 211 -2.84 -14.38 9.02
CA ASP A 211 -3.07 -15.78 9.34
C ASP A 211 -3.61 -16.50 8.10
N PHE A 212 -3.07 -17.67 7.78
CA PHE A 212 -3.63 -18.50 6.72
C PHE A 212 -4.88 -19.22 7.23
N ILE A 213 -5.95 -19.19 6.43
CA ILE A 213 -7.19 -19.91 6.73
C ILE A 213 -7.04 -21.38 6.33
N ASP A 214 -6.41 -21.63 5.18
CA ASP A 214 -6.05 -22.97 4.73
C ASP A 214 -4.57 -23.26 5.04
N GLU A 215 -4.33 -24.09 6.05
CA GLU A 215 -2.97 -24.48 6.44
C GLU A 215 -2.25 -25.32 5.37
N ALA A 216 -2.98 -25.97 4.44
CA ALA A 216 -2.37 -26.73 3.35
C ALA A 216 -1.67 -25.83 2.32
N ALA A 217 -2.05 -24.55 2.26
CA ALA A 217 -1.41 -23.56 1.40
C ALA A 217 -0.01 -23.13 1.91
N VAL A 218 0.37 -23.50 3.14
CA VAL A 218 1.59 -23.02 3.83
C VAL A 218 2.63 -24.13 3.94
N THR A 219 3.91 -23.74 3.92
CA THR A 219 5.00 -24.68 4.22
C THR A 219 4.84 -25.33 5.60
N GLN A 220 5.20 -26.61 5.72
CA GLN A 220 5.05 -27.35 6.99
C GLN A 220 5.70 -26.67 8.20
N SER A 221 6.83 -25.97 8.01
CA SER A 221 7.53 -25.26 9.09
C SER A 221 6.83 -23.98 9.56
N GLN A 222 5.89 -23.45 8.77
CA GLN A 222 5.14 -22.23 9.03
C GLN A 222 3.64 -22.47 9.28
N ALA A 223 3.18 -23.73 9.24
CA ALA A 223 1.81 -24.08 9.57
C ALA A 223 1.43 -23.61 10.98
N GLY A 224 0.27 -22.97 11.10
CA GLY A 224 -0.25 -22.40 12.35
C GLY A 224 0.50 -21.16 12.88
N LYS A 225 1.47 -20.61 12.14
CA LYS A 225 2.23 -19.41 12.54
C LYS A 225 1.78 -18.18 11.73
N PRO A 226 1.73 -17.00 12.36
CA PRO A 226 1.39 -15.77 11.66
C PRO A 226 2.54 -15.28 10.79
N VAL A 227 2.20 -14.51 9.76
CA VAL A 227 3.13 -13.65 9.03
C VAL A 227 2.91 -12.21 9.48
N TYR A 228 3.95 -11.58 10.01
CA TYR A 228 3.89 -10.16 10.37
C TYR A 228 4.19 -9.27 9.19
N MET A 229 3.44 -8.19 9.03
CA MET A 229 3.60 -7.26 7.92
C MET A 229 3.61 -5.82 8.41
N ALA A 230 4.12 -4.92 7.57
CA ALA A 230 4.09 -3.49 7.83
C ALA A 230 3.99 -2.68 6.53
N ILE A 231 3.41 -1.49 6.65
CA ILE A 231 3.62 -0.37 5.73
C ILE A 231 4.40 0.73 6.45
N ALA A 232 5.27 1.42 5.72
CA ALA A 232 6.07 2.54 6.20
C ALA A 232 6.20 3.62 5.13
N MET A 233 6.53 4.83 5.55
CA MET A 233 6.91 5.91 4.65
C MET A 233 8.43 5.91 4.38
N ASN A 234 8.83 6.34 3.19
CA ASN A 234 10.23 6.62 2.87
C ASN A 234 10.68 8.02 3.38
N ASP A 235 11.93 8.38 3.08
CA ASP A 235 12.51 9.68 3.44
C ASP A 235 11.74 10.87 2.84
N GLU A 236 11.12 10.69 1.68
CA GLU A 236 10.27 11.69 1.02
C GLU A 236 8.85 11.77 1.61
N LYS A 237 8.57 11.06 2.70
CA LYS A 237 7.23 10.90 3.30
C LYS A 237 6.21 10.34 2.31
N GLN A 238 6.60 9.30 1.57
CA GLN A 238 5.75 8.61 0.61
C GLN A 238 5.59 7.15 1.00
N LEU A 239 4.37 6.63 0.88
CA LEU A 239 4.07 5.22 0.89
C LEU A 239 3.97 4.74 -0.57
N LYS A 240 4.95 3.92 -0.97
CA LYS A 240 4.96 3.27 -2.29
C LYS A 240 4.82 1.76 -2.11
N LEU A 241 3.58 1.28 -2.23
CA LEU A 241 3.28 -0.13 -2.07
C LEU A 241 4.02 -0.99 -3.12
N LYS A 242 4.46 -2.16 -2.69
CA LYS A 242 5.02 -3.23 -3.50
C LYS A 242 4.12 -4.46 -3.39
N PRO A 243 2.95 -4.48 -4.05
CA PRO A 243 1.98 -5.57 -3.92
C PRO A 243 2.53 -6.95 -4.34
N GLN A 244 3.56 -6.98 -5.18
CA GLN A 244 4.29 -8.21 -5.51
C GLN A 244 4.95 -8.87 -4.31
N ASN A 245 5.26 -8.14 -3.23
CA ASN A 245 5.87 -8.73 -2.04
C ASN A 245 4.95 -9.78 -1.40
N LEU A 246 3.63 -9.59 -1.49
CA LEU A 246 2.64 -10.58 -1.07
C LEU A 246 2.58 -11.82 -1.97
N LEU A 247 3.07 -11.71 -3.21
CA LEU A 247 3.02 -12.81 -4.18
C LEU A 247 4.26 -13.70 -4.11
N PHE A 248 5.40 -13.15 -3.70
CA PHE A 248 6.68 -13.85 -3.73
C PHE A 248 7.29 -14.11 -2.35
N ASN A 249 6.87 -13.39 -1.30
CA ASN A 249 7.51 -13.49 0.02
C ASN A 249 6.62 -14.16 1.07
N LEU A 250 5.44 -14.68 0.70
CA LEU A 250 4.62 -15.50 1.59
C LEU A 250 5.17 -16.94 1.69
N PRO A 251 5.08 -17.60 2.86
CA PRO A 251 5.64 -18.93 3.08
C PRO A 251 4.74 -20.05 2.52
N LEU A 252 4.43 -19.97 1.22
CA LEU A 252 3.53 -20.90 0.55
C LEU A 252 4.17 -22.28 0.36
N ALA A 253 3.36 -23.33 0.48
CA ALA A 253 3.76 -24.67 0.06
C ALA A 253 4.10 -24.66 -1.43
N LYS A 254 5.12 -25.43 -1.85
CA LYS A 254 5.39 -25.59 -3.28
C LYS A 254 4.18 -26.24 -3.94
N ALA A 255 3.67 -25.64 -5.00
CA ALA A 255 2.74 -26.33 -5.89
C ALA A 255 3.40 -27.64 -6.35
N SER A 256 2.74 -28.77 -6.10
CA SER A 256 3.18 -30.09 -6.56
C SER A 256 3.01 -30.22 -8.07
#